data_AF-A0A1J5PV47-F1
#
_entry.id   AF-A0A1J5PV47-F1
#
_cell.length_a   1.000
_cell.length_b   1.000
_cell.length_c   1.000
_cell.angle_alpha   90.00
_cell.angle_beta   90.00
_cell.angle_gamma   90.00
#
_symmetry.space_group_name_H-M   'P 1'
#
loop_
_entity.id
_entity.type
_entity.pdbx_description
1 polymer ?
#
loop_
_entity_poly.entity_id
_entity_poly.type
_entity_poly.pdbx_seq_one_letter_code
_entity_poly.pdbx_strand_id
1 'polypeptide(L)'
;MAVDVKKIDIGGGLIHGDAQDFRCDTSRRILLAHCAGELSAAEKEIGSSAAFGTTDVLVEGLAEGLRRHAFSYLQSHLPGIPLHQLRMLVNHPITEVNPGAIILKEGDVPQQVLLLLSGHVEKIRTRDDLLGSLPIGALIGDQAILDHRPAYYTYRASSFLRVLHLPSTLYAEIVQRNQLQDHRRQAADLSNFLSTTRLFGESLPVAVLRRIGDGALEQRFQPGQDIGPQDLRVLNIIRSGSVERAMGDRVLDTLRQGDVFGEEGALLKVPYLYRLRALAETVVIQIAGELIEDVPILRWKLLEDHAQRSMHTLCDAPLAGTVLWSDTLSTQVARMDRHHKKLFEIANAIAENLQHGADRQSISHIFAALVDYTDYHFRAEEQLMASYNYPALAQHRCRHAELSSQVCAYRDALLAGQMADKDSFGRFFEAWLVEHIMDEDHKYGVFLNAMGVYGACAVPCTVCTSQSRNSWVTGAVSLPSGRTR
;
A
#
# COMPACT_ATOMS: atom_id res chain seq x y z
N MET A 1 1.72 -35.41 -18.80
CA MET A 1 1.04 -36.23 -17.78
C MET A 1 -0.42 -35.86 -17.80
N ALA A 2 -1.33 -36.81 -17.99
CA ALA A 2 -2.75 -36.54 -17.90
C ALA A 2 -3.11 -36.31 -16.42
N VAL A 3 -3.91 -35.28 -16.14
CA VAL A 3 -4.47 -35.08 -14.80
C VAL A 3 -5.42 -36.24 -14.53
N ASP A 4 -5.14 -37.01 -13.48
CA ASP A 4 -5.81 -38.30 -13.18
C ASP A 4 -6.63 -38.24 -11.88
N VAL A 5 -7.22 -37.05 -11.63
CA VAL A 5 -8.03 -36.76 -10.44
C VAL A 5 -9.34 -36.12 -10.89
N LYS A 6 -10.47 -36.65 -10.43
CA LYS A 6 -11.82 -36.13 -10.71
C LYS A 6 -12.50 -35.71 -9.40
N LYS A 7 -13.02 -34.49 -9.36
CA LYS A 7 -13.87 -34.01 -8.26
C LYS A 7 -15.33 -34.12 -8.67
N ILE A 8 -16.15 -34.73 -7.82
CA ILE A 8 -17.58 -34.93 -8.04
C ILE A 8 -18.34 -34.29 -6.89
N ASP A 9 -19.38 -33.54 -7.23
CA ASP A 9 -20.28 -32.93 -6.28
C ASP A 9 -21.52 -33.81 -6.09
N ILE A 10 -21.73 -34.34 -4.89
CA ILE A 10 -22.75 -35.36 -4.59
C ILE A 10 -23.80 -34.89 -3.56
N GLY A 11 -23.98 -33.58 -3.42
CA GLY A 11 -24.84 -32.94 -2.42
C GLY A 11 -26.38 -33.12 -2.56
N GLY A 12 -26.85 -34.15 -3.26
CA GLY A 12 -28.27 -34.59 -3.21
C GLY A 12 -29.33 -33.58 -3.65
N GLY A 13 -29.03 -32.70 -4.61
CA GLY A 13 -29.97 -31.69 -5.16
C GLY A 13 -30.14 -31.80 -6.67
N LEU A 14 -31.08 -31.03 -7.24
CA LEU A 14 -31.40 -31.00 -8.69
C LEU A 14 -30.21 -30.73 -9.63
N ILE A 15 -29.08 -30.26 -9.08
CA ILE A 15 -27.86 -29.90 -9.78
C ILE A 15 -26.61 -30.68 -9.32
N HIS A 16 -26.76 -31.63 -8.38
CA HIS A 16 -25.66 -32.45 -7.88
C HIS A 16 -25.72 -33.85 -8.52
N GLY A 17 -24.55 -34.45 -8.77
CA GLY A 17 -24.43 -35.78 -9.39
C GLY A 17 -24.58 -36.92 -8.39
N ASP A 18 -24.77 -38.15 -8.89
CA ASP A 18 -24.73 -39.37 -8.07
C ASP A 18 -23.30 -39.97 -8.12
N ALA A 19 -22.74 -40.32 -6.97
CA ALA A 19 -21.46 -41.02 -6.91
C ALA A 19 -21.49 -42.33 -7.71
N GLN A 20 -22.63 -43.04 -7.72
CA GLN A 20 -22.80 -44.33 -8.39
C GLN A 20 -22.56 -44.28 -9.90
N ASP A 21 -22.82 -43.14 -10.54
CA ASP A 21 -22.58 -42.94 -11.97
C ASP A 21 -21.09 -43.10 -12.34
N PHE A 22 -20.20 -42.98 -11.34
CA PHE A 22 -18.75 -43.03 -11.49
C PHE A 22 -18.13 -44.31 -10.96
N ARG A 23 -18.93 -45.34 -10.65
CA ARG A 23 -18.42 -46.63 -10.15
C ARG A 23 -17.45 -47.32 -11.11
N CYS A 24 -17.61 -47.10 -12.42
CA CYS A 24 -16.76 -47.65 -13.47
C CYS A 24 -15.71 -46.65 -13.98
N ASP A 25 -15.57 -45.49 -13.33
CA ASP A 25 -14.62 -44.47 -13.74
C ASP A 25 -13.18 -44.93 -13.46
N THR A 26 -12.29 -44.76 -14.45
CA THR A 26 -10.91 -45.25 -14.39
C THR A 26 -9.92 -44.24 -13.81
N SER A 27 -10.39 -43.07 -13.34
CA SER A 27 -9.53 -42.06 -12.74
C SER A 27 -8.85 -42.62 -11.49
N ARG A 28 -7.55 -42.41 -11.33
CA ARG A 28 -6.78 -42.90 -10.17
C ARG A 28 -7.32 -42.38 -8.85
N ARG A 29 -7.92 -41.19 -8.85
CA ARG A 29 -8.56 -40.63 -7.65
C ARG A 29 -9.84 -39.89 -7.96
N ILE A 30 -10.87 -40.19 -7.18
CA ILE A 30 -12.16 -39.51 -7.20
C ILE A 30 -12.38 -38.83 -5.84
N LEU A 31 -12.62 -37.52 -5.86
CA LEU A 31 -12.90 -36.69 -4.69
C LEU A 31 -14.38 -36.35 -4.63
N LEU A 32 -15.08 -36.84 -3.62
CA LEU A 32 -16.50 -36.56 -3.39
C LEU A 32 -16.64 -35.30 -2.51
N ALA A 33 -17.36 -34.30 -3.01
CA ALA A 33 -17.47 -32.97 -2.44
C ALA A 33 -18.94 -32.57 -2.19
N HIS A 34 -19.12 -31.56 -1.32
CA HIS A 34 -20.41 -31.04 -0.85
C HIS A 34 -21.37 -32.11 -0.32
N CYS A 35 -20.84 -33.10 0.38
CA CYS A 35 -21.65 -34.07 1.11
C CYS A 35 -22.33 -33.37 2.30
N ALA A 36 -23.65 -33.50 2.42
CA ALA A 36 -24.40 -32.98 3.56
C ALA A 36 -24.14 -33.77 4.87
N GLY A 37 -23.40 -34.89 4.80
CA GLY A 37 -23.05 -35.76 5.93
C GLY A 37 -21.85 -36.66 5.63
N GLU A 38 -21.60 -37.65 6.50
CA GLU A 38 -20.55 -38.66 6.25
C GLU A 38 -20.89 -39.53 5.04
N LEU A 39 -19.86 -39.85 4.24
CA LEU A 39 -20.01 -40.74 3.10
C LEU A 39 -20.52 -42.12 3.54
N SER A 40 -21.52 -42.62 2.83
CA SER A 40 -22.01 -44.00 2.95
C SER A 40 -20.94 -45.01 2.54
N ALA A 41 -21.14 -46.28 2.90
CA ALA A 41 -20.21 -47.36 2.51
C ALA A 41 -20.05 -47.47 0.99
N ALA A 42 -21.13 -47.29 0.23
CA ALA A 42 -21.11 -47.39 -1.23
C ALA A 42 -20.40 -46.20 -1.89
N GLU A 43 -20.50 -44.99 -1.31
CA GLU A 43 -19.76 -43.81 -1.80
C GLU A 43 -18.27 -43.90 -1.47
N LYS A 44 -17.93 -44.45 -0.29
CA LYS A 44 -16.54 -44.70 0.13
C LYS A 44 -15.81 -45.70 -0.76
N GLU A 45 -16.52 -46.62 -1.43
CA GLU A 45 -15.94 -47.53 -2.43
C GLU A 45 -15.57 -46.81 -3.73
N ILE A 46 -16.20 -45.67 -4.03
CA ILE A 46 -16.07 -44.96 -5.31
C ILE A 46 -15.06 -43.81 -5.20
N GLY A 47 -15.10 -43.05 -4.12
CA GLY A 47 -14.24 -41.90 -3.94
C GLY A 47 -13.94 -41.59 -2.48
N SER A 48 -12.97 -40.70 -2.28
CA SER A 48 -12.58 -40.21 -0.96
C SER A 48 -13.13 -38.82 -0.69
N SER A 49 -13.35 -38.49 0.58
CA SER A 49 -13.52 -37.10 0.99
C SER A 49 -12.14 -36.46 1.20
N ALA A 50 -12.04 -35.15 0.95
CA ALA A 50 -10.88 -34.37 1.34
C ALA A 50 -11.21 -33.58 2.61
N ALA A 51 -10.33 -33.63 3.61
CA ALA A 51 -10.40 -32.69 4.72
C ALA A 51 -10.07 -31.28 4.22
N PHE A 52 -10.64 -30.26 4.86
CA PHE A 52 -10.30 -28.87 4.54
C PHE A 52 -8.79 -28.63 4.67
N GLY A 53 -8.16 -28.15 3.59
CA GLY A 53 -6.72 -27.92 3.52
C GLY A 53 -5.87 -29.10 3.02
N THR A 54 -6.47 -30.26 2.69
CA THR A 54 -5.70 -31.35 2.08
C THR A 54 -5.17 -30.92 0.71
N THR A 55 -3.88 -31.20 0.42
CA THR A 55 -3.25 -30.88 -0.87
C THR A 55 -2.79 -32.16 -1.57
N ASP A 56 -3.02 -32.22 -2.88
CA ASP A 56 -2.61 -33.33 -3.73
C ASP A 56 -1.64 -32.86 -4.81
N VAL A 57 -0.57 -33.62 -5.00
CA VAL A 57 0.41 -33.35 -6.05
C VAL A 57 -0.10 -33.98 -7.36
N LEU A 58 -0.66 -33.14 -8.23
CA LEU A 58 -1.23 -33.59 -9.51
C LEU A 58 -0.16 -33.79 -10.60
N VAL A 59 0.98 -33.09 -10.49
CA VAL A 59 2.13 -33.20 -11.41
C VAL A 59 3.42 -32.99 -10.62
N GLU A 60 4.30 -33.98 -10.61
CA GLU A 60 5.64 -33.88 -10.01
C GLU A 60 6.55 -33.04 -10.92
N GLY A 61 6.43 -31.71 -10.85
CA GLY A 61 7.18 -30.78 -11.69
C GLY A 61 7.84 -29.61 -10.95
N LEU A 62 7.79 -29.56 -9.62
CA LEU A 62 8.08 -28.32 -8.87
C LEU A 62 9.48 -28.23 -8.23
N ALA A 63 10.26 -29.31 -8.21
CA ALA A 63 11.56 -29.33 -7.51
C ALA A 63 12.60 -28.38 -8.13
N GLU A 64 12.67 -28.29 -9.46
CA GLU A 64 13.62 -27.41 -10.16
C GLU A 64 13.27 -25.92 -10.03
N GLY A 65 11.98 -25.58 -9.99
CA GLY A 65 11.52 -24.19 -9.80
C GLY A 65 11.86 -23.67 -8.40
N LEU A 66 11.61 -24.46 -7.37
CA LEU A 66 11.89 -24.08 -5.98
C LEU A 66 13.38 -23.86 -5.73
N ARG A 67 14.27 -24.67 -6.29
CA ARG A 67 15.72 -24.45 -6.15
C ARG A 67 16.19 -23.19 -6.87
N ARG A 68 15.61 -22.86 -8.03
CA ARG A 68 15.88 -21.60 -8.72
C ARG A 68 15.49 -20.39 -7.87
N HIS A 69 14.30 -20.41 -7.26
CA HIS A 69 13.88 -19.37 -6.33
C HIS A 69 14.78 -19.30 -5.09
N ALA A 70 15.13 -20.45 -4.51
CA ALA A 70 16.04 -20.53 -3.38
C ALA A 70 17.40 -19.87 -3.69
N PHE A 71 17.93 -20.12 -4.89
CA PHE A 71 19.15 -19.47 -5.37
C PHE A 71 19.01 -17.95 -5.40
N SER A 72 17.94 -17.44 -6.02
CA SER A 72 17.69 -15.99 -6.07
C SER A 72 17.54 -15.38 -4.68
N TYR A 73 16.81 -16.02 -3.77
CA TYR A 73 16.67 -15.53 -2.39
C TYR A 73 17.98 -15.55 -1.62
N LEU A 74 18.78 -16.61 -1.75
CA LEU A 74 20.09 -16.66 -1.11
C LEU A 74 21.05 -15.62 -1.68
N GLN A 75 21.02 -15.39 -2.99
CA GLN A 75 21.78 -14.31 -3.62
C GLN A 75 21.36 -12.94 -3.09
N SER A 76 20.05 -12.72 -2.91
CA SER A 76 19.56 -11.52 -2.23
C SER A 76 20.04 -11.48 -0.79
N HIS A 77 20.06 -12.58 -0.04
CA HIS A 77 20.51 -12.62 1.36
C HIS A 77 22.02 -12.49 1.55
N LEU A 78 22.80 -12.83 0.53
CA LEU A 78 24.25 -12.95 0.59
C LEU A 78 24.87 -12.30 -0.65
N PRO A 79 24.79 -10.96 -0.77
CA PRO A 79 25.33 -10.25 -1.92
C PRO A 79 26.85 -10.37 -1.97
N GLY A 80 27.41 -10.36 -3.17
CA GLY A 80 28.85 -10.45 -3.39
C GLY A 80 29.47 -11.84 -3.19
N ILE A 81 28.71 -12.82 -2.69
CA ILE A 81 29.22 -14.18 -2.50
C ILE A 81 29.43 -14.88 -3.86
N PRO A 82 30.56 -15.59 -4.07
CA PRO A 82 30.78 -16.37 -5.28
C PRO A 82 29.68 -17.41 -5.54
N LEU A 83 29.24 -17.53 -6.80
CA LEU A 83 28.12 -18.41 -7.20
C LEU A 83 28.31 -19.88 -6.75
N HIS A 84 29.54 -20.37 -6.66
CA HIS A 84 29.81 -21.73 -6.22
C HIS A 84 29.46 -21.95 -4.74
N GLN A 85 29.67 -20.95 -3.87
CA GLN A 85 29.30 -21.05 -2.46
C GLN A 85 27.77 -21.00 -2.28
N LEU A 86 27.07 -20.18 -3.07
CA LEU A 86 25.61 -20.18 -3.10
C LEU A 86 25.05 -21.53 -3.56
N ARG A 87 25.67 -22.17 -4.57
CA ARG A 87 25.28 -23.51 -5.03
C ARG A 87 25.45 -24.57 -3.95
N MET A 88 26.50 -24.48 -3.11
CA MET A 88 26.66 -25.38 -1.97
C MET A 88 25.45 -25.30 -1.02
N LEU A 89 24.94 -24.09 -0.74
CA LEU A 89 23.77 -23.89 0.11
C LEU A 89 22.47 -24.43 -0.54
N VAL A 90 22.22 -24.10 -1.81
CA VAL A 90 20.98 -24.47 -2.54
C VAL A 90 20.80 -25.99 -2.70
N ASN A 91 21.88 -26.77 -2.68
CA ASN A 91 21.83 -28.22 -2.89
C ASN A 91 21.32 -29.02 -1.69
N HIS A 92 20.99 -28.37 -0.58
CA HIS A 92 20.45 -29.04 0.60
C HIS A 92 18.97 -29.44 0.45
N PRO A 93 18.44 -30.28 1.36
CA PRO A 93 17.06 -30.76 1.29
C PRO A 93 16.02 -29.65 1.42
N ILE A 94 14.97 -29.75 0.62
CA ILE A 94 13.75 -28.97 0.76
C ILE A 94 12.69 -29.89 1.37
N THR A 95 12.08 -29.48 2.48
CA THR A 95 11.05 -30.27 3.16
C THR A 95 9.74 -29.50 3.25
N GLU A 96 8.68 -30.23 3.61
CA GLU A 96 7.37 -29.68 3.85
C GLU A 96 7.11 -29.51 5.34
N VAL A 97 6.45 -28.44 5.73
CA VAL A 97 6.00 -28.22 7.11
C VAL A 97 4.49 -28.03 7.12
N ASN A 98 3.81 -28.76 8.00
CA ASN A 98 2.36 -28.71 8.14
C ASN A 98 1.89 -27.41 8.83
N PRO A 99 0.69 -26.91 8.49
CA PRO A 99 0.07 -25.83 9.23
C PRO A 99 -0.03 -26.13 10.73
N GLY A 100 0.11 -25.09 11.55
CA GLY A 100 0.08 -25.16 13.01
C GLY A 100 1.41 -25.54 13.66
N ALA A 101 2.37 -26.10 12.92
CA ALA A 101 3.66 -26.53 13.46
C ALA A 101 4.53 -25.34 13.90
N ILE A 102 5.20 -25.50 15.05
CA ILE A 102 6.23 -24.55 15.51
C ILE A 102 7.54 -24.92 14.82
N ILE A 103 8.08 -23.96 14.07
CA ILE A 103 9.32 -24.10 13.29
C ILE A 103 10.53 -23.87 14.20
N LEU A 104 10.47 -22.82 15.03
CA LEU A 104 11.50 -22.43 15.98
C LEU A 104 10.82 -21.64 17.11
N LYS A 105 11.12 -21.97 18.36
CA LYS A 105 10.50 -21.32 19.53
C LYS A 105 11.42 -20.23 20.09
N GLU A 106 10.83 -19.15 20.62
CA GLU A 106 11.59 -18.15 21.38
C GLU A 106 12.33 -18.83 22.55
N GLY A 107 13.62 -18.54 22.69
CA GLY A 107 14.49 -19.13 23.71
C GLY A 107 15.20 -20.42 23.29
N ASP A 108 14.84 -21.03 22.16
CA ASP A 108 15.56 -22.21 21.65
C ASP A 108 16.81 -21.81 20.85
N VAL A 109 17.84 -22.65 20.88
CA VAL A 109 19.04 -22.48 20.03
C VAL A 109 18.81 -23.21 18.70
N PRO A 110 18.69 -22.49 17.57
CA PRO A 110 18.49 -23.13 16.27
C PRO A 110 19.70 -23.97 15.85
N GLN A 111 19.43 -25.19 15.39
CA GLN A 111 20.46 -26.12 14.91
C GLN A 111 20.80 -25.90 13.42
N GLN A 112 19.91 -25.22 12.69
CA GLN A 112 20.00 -24.97 11.26
C GLN A 112 19.30 -23.66 10.92
N VAL A 113 19.69 -23.05 9.80
CA VAL A 113 18.95 -21.94 9.20
C VAL A 113 17.93 -22.51 8.23
N LEU A 114 16.72 -21.97 8.22
CA LEU A 114 15.69 -22.36 7.26
C LEU A 114 15.39 -21.20 6.32
N LEU A 115 15.34 -21.46 5.02
CA LEU A 115 14.89 -20.50 4.02
C LEU A 115 13.46 -20.83 3.58
N LEU A 116 12.54 -19.90 3.78
CA LEU A 116 11.14 -20.04 3.39
C LEU A 116 10.99 -19.92 1.87
N LEU A 117 10.50 -20.96 1.19
CA LEU A 117 10.31 -20.98 -0.27
C LEU A 117 8.85 -20.85 -0.69
N SER A 118 7.91 -21.27 0.16
CA SER A 118 6.48 -21.08 -0.04
C SER A 118 5.73 -21.17 1.28
N GLY A 119 4.50 -20.66 1.30
CA GLY A 119 3.62 -20.69 2.46
C GLY A 119 3.71 -19.44 3.33
N HIS A 120 3.04 -19.45 4.48
CA HIS A 120 2.93 -18.33 5.40
C HIS A 120 3.43 -18.71 6.80
N VAL A 121 4.29 -17.88 7.36
CA VAL A 121 4.85 -18.07 8.71
C VAL A 121 4.48 -16.87 9.56
N GLU A 122 3.88 -17.16 10.70
CA GLU A 122 3.65 -16.19 11.78
C GLU A 122 4.92 -16.06 12.61
N LYS A 123 5.29 -14.82 12.90
CA LYS A 123 6.39 -14.44 13.80
C LYS A 123 5.77 -13.83 15.05
N ILE A 124 5.98 -14.48 16.20
CA ILE A 124 5.25 -14.21 17.43
C ILE A 124 6.23 -13.91 18.56
N ARG A 125 5.94 -12.88 19.36
CA ARG A 125 6.62 -12.58 20.62
C ARG A 125 5.67 -11.91 21.60
N THR A 126 5.27 -12.66 22.62
CA THR A 126 4.16 -12.27 23.54
C THR A 126 4.52 -11.17 24.52
N ARG A 127 5.81 -11.00 24.88
CA ARG A 127 6.25 -9.96 25.83
C ARG A 127 5.94 -8.52 25.38
N ASP A 128 5.94 -8.29 24.07
CA ASP A 128 5.70 -6.96 23.49
C ASP A 128 4.50 -6.99 22.52
N ASP A 129 3.62 -8.00 22.66
CA ASP A 129 2.45 -8.26 21.82
C ASP A 129 2.74 -8.22 20.30
N LEU A 130 3.93 -8.67 19.91
CA LEU A 130 4.35 -8.66 18.51
C LEU A 130 3.80 -9.89 17.80
N LEU A 131 2.87 -9.65 16.88
CA LEU A 131 2.37 -10.62 15.92
C LEU A 131 2.66 -10.09 14.50
N GLY A 132 3.53 -10.78 13.78
CA GLY A 132 3.90 -10.42 12.42
C GLY A 132 3.90 -11.61 11.48
N SER A 133 4.14 -11.34 10.20
CA SER A 133 4.30 -12.36 9.17
C SER A 133 5.70 -12.30 8.57
N LEU A 134 6.26 -13.46 8.22
CA LEU A 134 7.46 -13.53 7.39
C LEU A 134 7.12 -13.63 5.90
N PRO A 135 7.81 -12.84 5.05
CA PRO A 135 7.69 -12.96 3.60
C PRO A 135 8.39 -14.21 3.07
N ILE A 136 7.93 -14.66 1.90
CA ILE A 136 8.63 -15.70 1.14
C ILE A 136 10.04 -15.22 0.79
N GLY A 137 11.00 -16.13 0.93
CA GLY A 137 12.43 -15.86 0.82
C GLY A 137 13.07 -15.48 2.14
N ALA A 138 12.34 -15.36 3.26
CA ALA A 138 12.92 -15.04 4.56
C ALA A 138 13.76 -16.19 5.12
N LEU A 139 14.79 -15.83 5.90
CA LEU A 139 15.59 -16.78 6.67
C LEU A 139 15.06 -16.84 8.10
N ILE A 140 15.02 -18.04 8.67
CA ILE A 140 14.59 -18.32 10.03
C ILE A 140 15.77 -18.92 10.79
N GLY A 141 16.10 -18.33 11.94
CA GLY A 141 17.17 -18.80 12.83
C GLY A 141 18.58 -18.35 12.43
N ASP A 142 18.74 -17.63 11.32
CA ASP A 142 20.04 -17.13 10.85
C ASP A 142 20.71 -16.20 11.86
N GLN A 143 20.01 -15.18 12.34
CA GLN A 143 20.59 -14.21 13.29
C GLN A 143 20.98 -14.88 14.61
N ALA A 144 20.14 -15.78 15.12
CA ALA A 144 20.43 -16.53 16.34
C ALA A 144 21.69 -17.41 16.20
N ILE A 145 21.90 -18.03 15.02
CA ILE A 145 23.13 -18.78 14.73
C ILE A 145 24.35 -17.86 14.66
N LEU A 146 24.23 -16.73 13.96
CA LEU A 146 25.35 -15.80 13.74
C LEU A 146 25.77 -15.08 15.04
N ASP A 147 24.80 -14.69 15.88
CA ASP A 147 25.03 -14.01 17.16
C ASP A 147 25.39 -14.97 18.30
N HIS A 148 25.31 -16.29 18.07
CA HIS A 148 25.41 -17.32 19.10
C HIS A 148 24.43 -17.11 20.27
N ARG A 149 23.18 -16.80 19.94
CA ARG A 149 22.11 -16.50 20.90
C ARG A 149 20.86 -17.35 20.66
N PRO A 150 20.02 -17.54 21.70
CA PRO A 150 18.70 -18.13 21.52
C PRO A 150 17.82 -17.31 20.56
N ALA A 151 16.85 -17.98 19.94
CA ALA A 151 15.89 -17.36 19.04
C ALA A 151 15.08 -16.27 19.77
N TYR A 152 14.96 -15.11 19.13
CA TYR A 152 14.23 -13.96 19.66
C TYR A 152 12.71 -14.03 19.48
N TYR A 153 12.23 -14.92 18.62
CA TYR A 153 10.83 -15.03 18.21
C TYR A 153 10.42 -16.49 18.10
N THR A 154 9.13 -16.75 18.28
CA THR A 154 8.51 -18.01 17.90
C THR A 154 8.02 -17.90 16.46
N TYR A 155 8.36 -18.88 15.63
CA TYR A 155 7.92 -18.99 14.24
C TYR A 155 6.96 -20.15 14.10
N ARG A 156 5.75 -19.89 13.61
CA ARG A 156 4.69 -20.89 13.45
C ARG A 156 4.19 -20.93 12.03
N ALA A 157 4.05 -22.13 11.46
CA ALA A 157 3.43 -22.31 10.16
C ALA A 157 1.92 -22.03 10.27
N SER A 158 1.40 -21.10 9.47
CA SER A 158 -0.05 -20.86 9.35
C SER A 158 -0.64 -21.47 8.08
N SER A 159 0.21 -21.88 7.13
CA SER A 159 -0.15 -22.70 5.98
C SER A 159 0.92 -23.77 5.71
N PHE A 160 0.75 -24.57 4.65
CA PHE A 160 1.76 -25.53 4.23
C PHE A 160 3.01 -24.80 3.73
N LEU A 161 4.17 -25.16 4.29
CA LEU A 161 5.43 -24.54 3.93
C LEU A 161 6.29 -25.44 3.08
N ARG A 162 7.10 -24.83 2.22
CA ARG A 162 8.32 -25.45 1.70
C ARG A 162 9.51 -24.68 2.26
N VAL A 163 10.42 -25.38 2.90
CA VAL A 163 11.62 -24.77 3.51
C VAL A 163 12.88 -25.48 3.03
N LEU A 164 13.89 -24.70 2.65
CA LEU A 164 15.24 -25.21 2.39
C LEU A 164 16.04 -25.20 3.68
N HIS A 165 16.63 -26.33 4.02
CA HIS A 165 17.47 -26.50 5.21
C HIS A 165 18.91 -26.09 4.90
N LEU A 166 19.46 -25.15 5.65
CA LEU A 166 20.83 -24.70 5.52
C LEU A 166 21.62 -25.10 6.77
N PRO A 167 22.70 -25.89 6.64
CA PRO A 167 23.53 -26.25 7.79
C PRO A 167 24.09 -25.01 8.46
N SER A 168 23.94 -24.92 9.78
CA SER A 168 24.37 -23.78 10.60
C SER A 168 25.86 -23.48 10.45
N THR A 169 26.70 -24.52 10.46
CA THR A 169 28.16 -24.40 10.32
C THR A 169 28.56 -23.84 8.95
N LEU A 170 28.04 -24.43 7.87
CA LEU A 170 28.32 -23.99 6.50
C LEU A 170 27.84 -22.55 6.27
N TYR A 171 26.64 -22.24 6.72
CA TYR A 171 26.07 -20.91 6.58
C TYR A 171 26.88 -19.85 7.35
N ALA A 172 27.20 -20.12 8.62
CA ALA A 172 28.01 -19.22 9.44
C ALA A 172 29.42 -19.01 8.86
N GLU A 173 30.06 -20.06 8.37
CA GLU A 173 31.38 -19.98 7.74
C GLU A 173 31.36 -19.13 6.47
N ILE A 174 30.33 -19.28 5.62
CA ILE A 174 30.15 -18.46 4.42
C ILE A 174 29.95 -16.99 4.79
N VAL A 175 29.10 -16.68 5.79
CA VAL A 175 28.88 -15.30 6.24
C VAL A 175 30.16 -14.70 6.83
N GLN A 176 30.89 -15.45 7.64
CA GLN A 176 32.13 -15.00 8.28
C GLN A 176 33.25 -14.75 7.27
N ARG A 177 33.51 -15.69 6.36
CA ARG A 177 34.57 -15.56 5.34
C ARG A 177 34.36 -14.36 4.42
N ASN A 178 33.10 -14.02 4.14
CA ASN A 178 32.74 -12.89 3.30
C ASN A 178 32.48 -11.60 4.10
N GLN A 179 32.76 -11.58 5.41
CA GLN A 179 32.63 -10.39 6.28
C GLN A 179 31.22 -9.77 6.28
N LEU A 180 30.18 -10.60 6.15
CA LEU A 180 28.79 -10.13 6.01
C LEU A 180 28.07 -9.96 7.36
N GLN A 181 28.72 -10.22 8.49
CA GLN A 181 28.06 -10.25 9.82
C GLN A 181 27.38 -8.93 10.17
N ASP A 182 28.13 -7.82 10.19
CA ASP A 182 27.62 -6.51 10.59
C ASP A 182 26.53 -6.01 9.64
N HIS A 183 26.76 -6.17 8.34
CA HIS A 183 25.78 -5.83 7.31
C HIS A 183 24.47 -6.61 7.50
N ARG A 184 24.55 -7.91 7.81
CA ARG A 184 23.34 -8.72 8.05
C ARG A 184 22.60 -8.28 9.30
N ARG A 185 23.33 -7.94 10.36
CA ARG A 185 22.72 -7.47 11.61
C ARG A 185 21.98 -6.15 11.42
N GLN A 186 22.61 -5.18 10.77
CA GLN A 186 21.98 -3.89 10.43
C GLN A 186 20.73 -4.07 9.54
N ALA A 187 20.83 -4.90 8.50
CA ALA A 187 19.71 -5.18 7.61
C ALA A 187 18.53 -5.85 8.33
N ALA A 188 18.81 -6.75 9.28
CA ALA A 188 17.77 -7.40 10.09
C ALA A 188 17.12 -6.45 11.09
N ASP A 189 17.90 -5.60 11.76
CA ASP A 189 17.38 -4.59 12.69
C ASP A 189 16.45 -3.61 11.97
N LEU A 190 16.85 -3.16 10.76
CA LEU A 190 16.02 -2.29 9.94
C LEU A 190 14.79 -3.00 9.40
N SER A 191 14.92 -4.23 8.88
CA SER A 191 13.76 -5.00 8.39
C SER A 191 12.74 -5.28 9.51
N ASN A 192 13.21 -5.58 10.72
CA ASN A 192 12.36 -5.73 11.89
C ASN A 192 11.60 -4.44 12.20
N PHE A 193 12.30 -3.30 12.24
CA PHE A 193 11.66 -2.00 12.43
C PHE A 193 10.62 -1.70 11.34
N LEU A 194 10.99 -1.81 10.07
CA LEU A 194 10.08 -1.55 8.95
C LEU A 194 8.82 -2.42 9.05
N SER A 195 8.96 -3.72 9.36
CA SER A 195 7.80 -4.63 9.51
C SER A 195 6.80 -4.23 10.60
N THR A 196 7.19 -3.38 11.55
CA THR A 196 6.29 -2.85 12.59
C THR A 196 5.53 -1.59 12.16
N THR A 197 5.89 -1.00 11.02
CA THR A 197 5.25 0.21 10.50
C THR A 197 4.00 -0.12 9.69
N ARG A 198 3.02 0.79 9.66
CA ARG A 198 1.78 0.61 8.85
C ARG A 198 2.07 0.46 7.35
N LEU A 199 3.09 1.18 6.87
CA LEU A 199 3.47 1.21 5.46
C LEU A 199 4.03 -0.14 4.99
N PHE A 200 4.87 -0.78 5.81
CA PHE A 200 5.56 -2.04 5.50
C PHE A 200 4.98 -3.26 6.23
N GLY A 201 3.85 -3.11 6.94
CA GLY A 201 3.23 -4.17 7.75
C GLY A 201 2.63 -5.33 6.95
N GLU A 202 2.49 -5.18 5.63
CA GLU A 202 2.15 -6.30 4.74
C GLU A 202 3.41 -6.91 4.13
N SER A 203 3.37 -8.23 3.88
CA SER A 203 4.55 -9.01 3.47
C SER A 203 5.09 -8.57 2.11
N LEU A 204 6.02 -7.62 2.09
CA LEU A 204 6.81 -7.28 0.91
C LEU A 204 7.80 -8.40 0.57
N PRO A 205 8.09 -8.64 -0.71
CA PRO A 205 9.15 -9.57 -1.09
C PRO A 205 10.48 -9.21 -0.42
N VAL A 206 11.22 -10.21 0.05
CA VAL A 206 12.51 -10.00 0.74
C VAL A 206 13.50 -9.18 -0.09
N ALA A 207 13.54 -9.39 -1.41
CA ALA A 207 14.41 -8.63 -2.29
C ALA A 207 14.07 -7.12 -2.29
N VAL A 208 12.79 -6.77 -2.20
CA VAL A 208 12.33 -5.38 -2.12
C VAL A 208 12.69 -4.77 -0.77
N LEU A 209 12.39 -5.47 0.33
CA LEU A 209 12.75 -5.02 1.69
C LEU A 209 14.25 -4.81 1.83
N ARG A 210 15.06 -5.73 1.28
CA ARG A 210 16.50 -5.60 1.31
C ARG A 210 17.00 -4.43 0.48
N ARG A 211 16.52 -4.29 -0.77
CA ARG A 211 16.89 -3.15 -1.62
C ARG A 211 16.61 -1.82 -0.93
N ILE A 212 15.46 -1.71 -0.26
CA ILE A 212 15.09 -0.54 0.52
C ILE A 212 16.00 -0.38 1.74
N GLY A 213 16.26 -1.47 2.48
CA GLY A 213 17.08 -1.44 3.68
C GLY A 213 18.55 -1.09 3.42
N ASP A 214 19.14 -1.66 2.37
CA ASP A 214 20.53 -1.42 1.96
C ASP A 214 20.73 0.03 1.47
N GLY A 215 19.67 0.67 0.97
CA GLY A 215 19.68 2.07 0.53
C GLY A 215 19.15 3.08 1.56
N ALA A 216 18.74 2.64 2.74
CA ALA A 216 18.20 3.51 3.76
C ALA A 216 19.30 4.14 4.63
N LEU A 217 19.10 5.40 5.03
CA LEU A 217 20.03 6.15 5.88
C LEU A 217 19.38 6.46 7.23
N GLU A 218 20.15 6.33 8.31
CA GLU A 218 19.70 6.76 9.64
C GLU A 218 20.22 8.18 9.93
N GLN A 219 19.30 9.11 10.22
CA GLN A 219 19.63 10.49 10.59
C GLN A 219 19.10 10.82 11.99
N ARG A 220 19.85 11.63 12.73
CA ARG A 220 19.54 12.04 14.10
C ARG A 220 19.33 13.55 14.19
N PHE A 221 18.32 13.95 14.94
CA PHE A 221 17.92 15.33 15.14
C PHE A 221 17.81 15.66 16.63
N GLN A 222 18.32 16.83 17.00
CA GLN A 222 18.24 17.34 18.36
C GLN A 222 16.89 18.02 18.62
N PRO A 223 16.43 18.11 19.89
CA PRO A 223 15.22 18.85 20.23
C PRO A 223 15.26 20.29 19.72
N GLY A 224 14.19 20.71 19.06
CA GLY A 224 14.03 22.03 18.47
C GLY A 224 14.68 22.21 17.10
N GLN A 225 15.40 21.22 16.58
CA GLN A 225 16.01 21.25 15.25
C GLN A 225 14.95 21.04 14.17
N ASP A 226 14.99 21.87 13.12
CA ASP A 226 14.16 21.67 11.95
C ASP A 226 14.66 20.48 11.13
N ILE A 227 13.74 19.61 10.75
CA ILE A 227 13.96 18.48 9.86
C ILE A 227 13.79 19.02 8.43
N GLY A 228 14.87 19.60 7.92
CA GLY A 228 14.89 20.28 6.63
C GLY A 228 14.84 19.33 5.42
N PRO A 229 14.55 19.87 4.21
CA PRO A 229 14.47 19.12 2.97
C PRO A 229 15.89 18.93 2.40
N GLN A 230 16.68 18.01 2.95
CA GLN A 230 18.03 17.78 2.39
C GLN A 230 18.00 16.98 1.07
N ASP A 231 16.86 16.35 0.76
CA ASP A 231 16.54 15.93 -0.60
C ASP A 231 15.02 15.90 -0.76
N LEU A 232 14.50 16.57 -1.80
CA LEU A 232 13.07 16.58 -2.17
C LEU A 232 12.56 15.20 -2.65
N ARG A 233 13.28 14.12 -2.34
CA ARG A 233 13.10 12.79 -2.91
C ARG A 233 13.27 11.68 -1.87
N VAL A 234 13.20 11.97 -0.59
CA VAL A 234 13.31 10.94 0.47
C VAL A 234 12.03 10.82 1.27
N LEU A 235 11.62 9.57 1.53
CA LEU A 235 10.58 9.23 2.48
C LEU A 235 11.22 9.06 3.86
N ASN A 236 10.62 9.65 4.88
CA ASN A 236 11.12 9.61 6.24
C ASN A 236 10.21 8.78 7.13
N ILE A 237 10.79 7.94 7.98
CA ILE A 237 10.05 7.12 8.97
C ILE A 237 10.68 7.33 10.34
N ILE A 238 9.87 7.68 11.34
CA ILE A 238 10.37 7.94 12.70
C ILE A 238 10.70 6.63 13.40
N ARG A 239 11.99 6.39 13.65
CA ARG A 239 12.46 5.22 14.42
C ARG A 239 12.26 5.39 15.92
N SER A 240 12.49 6.60 16.42
CA SER A 240 12.28 6.99 17.82
C SER A 240 12.20 8.51 17.93
N GLY A 241 11.53 9.02 18.96
CA GLY A 241 11.33 10.45 19.18
C GLY A 241 9.97 10.93 18.65
N SER A 242 9.86 12.24 18.42
CA SER A 242 8.63 12.89 17.95
C SER A 242 8.92 14.13 17.13
N VAL A 243 8.06 14.36 16.14
CA VAL A 243 8.17 15.47 15.20
C VAL A 243 6.88 16.26 15.20
N GLU A 244 6.97 17.56 15.43
CA GLU A 244 5.88 18.50 15.22
C GLU A 244 5.79 18.83 13.75
N ARG A 245 4.57 18.77 13.21
CA ARG A 245 4.27 19.20 11.85
C ARG A 245 3.38 20.44 11.91
N ALA A 246 3.83 21.52 11.30
CA ALA A 246 3.15 22.81 11.31
C ALA A 246 3.05 23.40 9.90
N MET A 247 2.00 24.18 9.66
CA MET A 247 1.81 24.99 8.45
C MET A 247 1.74 26.45 8.89
N GLY A 248 2.75 27.24 8.52
CA GLY A 248 2.92 28.60 9.06
C GLY A 248 3.10 28.57 10.59
N ASP A 249 2.22 29.27 11.30
CA ASP A 249 2.18 29.32 12.78
C ASP A 249 1.21 28.29 13.39
N ARG A 250 0.49 27.52 12.56
CA ARG A 250 -0.48 26.51 13.02
C ARG A 250 0.18 25.15 13.12
N VAL A 251 0.16 24.55 14.30
CA VAL A 251 0.51 23.14 14.51
C VAL A 251 -0.64 22.27 14.00
N LEU A 252 -0.34 21.32 13.11
CA LEU A 252 -1.30 20.38 12.56
C LEU A 252 -1.42 19.15 13.44
N ASP A 253 -0.30 18.49 13.69
CA ASP A 253 -0.22 17.27 14.50
C ASP A 253 1.21 17.00 14.99
N THR A 254 1.35 15.95 15.80
CA THR A 254 2.63 15.43 16.28
C THR A 254 2.80 13.99 15.81
N LEU A 255 3.80 13.76 14.98
CA LEU A 255 4.20 12.46 14.48
C LEU A 255 5.06 11.73 15.52
N ARG A 256 4.85 10.43 15.65
CA ARG A 256 5.47 9.54 16.64
C ARG A 256 6.18 8.37 15.96
N GLN A 257 6.79 7.50 16.75
CA GLN A 257 7.45 6.29 16.27
C GLN A 257 6.55 5.49 15.31
N GLY A 258 7.11 5.13 14.16
CA GLY A 258 6.42 4.40 13.09
C GLY A 258 5.67 5.28 12.09
N ASP A 259 5.44 6.56 12.42
CA ASP A 259 4.82 7.50 11.48
C ASP A 259 5.78 7.87 10.36
N VAL A 260 5.18 8.11 9.19
CA VAL A 260 5.85 8.44 7.94
C VAL A 260 5.64 9.93 7.62
N PHE A 261 6.61 10.58 7.00
CA PHE A 261 6.46 11.92 6.41
C PHE A 261 7.37 12.12 5.19
N GLY A 262 7.06 13.10 4.33
CA GLY A 262 7.80 13.36 3.10
C GLY A 262 7.36 12.51 1.91
N GLU A 263 6.19 11.90 2.00
CA GLU A 263 5.51 11.21 0.90
C GLU A 263 5.39 12.09 -0.35
N GLU A 264 5.21 13.40 -0.19
CA GLU A 264 5.06 14.36 -1.29
C GLU A 264 6.34 14.51 -2.12
N GLY A 265 7.48 14.64 -1.45
CA GLY A 265 8.78 14.69 -2.12
C GLY A 265 9.15 13.34 -2.73
N ALA A 266 9.05 12.27 -1.94
CA ALA A 266 9.46 10.93 -2.35
C ALA A 266 8.68 10.38 -3.54
N LEU A 267 7.36 10.65 -3.61
CA LEU A 267 6.48 10.06 -4.62
C LEU A 267 6.03 11.06 -5.68
N LEU A 268 5.72 12.29 -5.29
CA LEU A 268 5.12 13.30 -6.16
C LEU A 268 6.14 14.32 -6.68
N LYS A 269 7.38 14.28 -6.18
CA LYS A 269 8.48 15.18 -6.57
C LYS A 269 8.15 16.66 -6.35
N VAL A 270 7.30 16.94 -5.35
CA VAL A 270 6.88 18.30 -4.95
C VAL A 270 7.51 18.72 -3.61
N PRO A 271 7.71 20.02 -3.36
CA PRO A 271 8.24 20.54 -2.10
C PRO A 271 7.32 20.26 -0.90
N TYR A 272 7.94 20.15 0.28
CA TYR A 272 7.24 20.02 1.56
C TYR A 272 6.40 21.27 1.81
N LEU A 273 5.10 21.07 2.08
CA LEU A 273 4.16 22.15 2.41
C LEU A 273 4.14 22.49 3.91
N TYR A 274 4.86 21.72 4.72
CA TYR A 274 4.84 21.80 6.18
C TYR A 274 6.25 22.01 6.74
N ARG A 275 6.35 22.78 7.83
CA ARG A 275 7.54 22.83 8.68
C ARG A 275 7.53 21.62 9.61
N LEU A 276 8.68 20.93 9.69
CA LEU A 276 8.87 19.76 10.52
C LEU A 276 9.94 20.05 11.56
N ARG A 277 9.63 19.87 12.84
CA ARG A 277 10.53 20.18 13.95
C ARG A 277 10.61 19.04 14.94
N ALA A 278 11.82 18.60 15.28
CA ALA A 278 12.00 17.58 16.30
C ALA A 278 11.61 18.14 17.68
N LEU A 279 10.70 17.48 18.40
CA LEU A 279 10.31 17.89 19.76
C LEU A 279 11.20 17.25 20.83
N ALA A 280 11.80 16.10 20.51
CA ALA A 280 12.74 15.36 21.35
C ALA A 280 13.93 14.88 20.50
N GLU A 281 14.90 14.20 21.12
CA GLU A 281 15.94 13.50 20.36
C GLU A 281 15.26 12.49 19.43
N THR A 282 15.37 12.73 18.12
CA THR A 282 14.59 12.03 17.11
C THR A 282 15.51 11.35 16.12
N VAL A 283 15.24 10.07 15.87
CA VAL A 283 15.96 9.24 14.91
C VAL A 283 15.00 8.92 13.77
N VAL A 284 15.42 9.21 12.55
CA VAL A 284 14.63 9.05 11.33
C VAL A 284 15.36 8.12 10.37
N ILE A 285 14.63 7.18 9.78
CA ILE A 285 15.09 6.38 8.65
C ILE A 285 14.65 7.08 7.37
N GLN A 286 15.61 7.39 6.51
CA GLN A 286 15.42 8.03 5.21
C GLN A 286 15.55 7.00 4.10
N ILE A 287 14.55 6.94 3.23
CA ILE A 287 14.49 6.02 2.10
C ILE A 287 14.34 6.85 0.83
N ALA A 288 15.26 6.69 -0.13
CA ALA A 288 15.14 7.38 -1.42
C ALA A 288 13.86 6.93 -2.15
N GLY A 289 13.12 7.90 -2.69
CA GLY A 289 11.84 7.70 -3.37
C GLY A 289 11.94 6.78 -4.59
N GLU A 290 13.09 6.79 -5.29
CA GLU A 290 13.39 5.87 -6.39
C GLU A 290 13.37 4.39 -5.97
N LEU A 291 13.70 4.08 -4.71
CA LEU A 291 13.64 2.70 -4.18
C LEU A 291 12.20 2.22 -3.99
N ILE A 292 11.26 3.17 -3.92
CA ILE A 292 9.82 2.97 -3.68
C ILE A 292 9.01 3.09 -4.99
N GLU A 293 9.48 3.87 -5.97
CA GLU A 293 8.76 4.20 -7.22
C GLU A 293 8.38 2.95 -8.04
N ASP A 294 9.17 1.88 -7.93
CA ASP A 294 8.93 0.60 -8.60
C ASP A 294 8.13 -0.41 -7.75
N VAL A 295 7.62 -0.02 -6.58
CA VAL A 295 6.91 -0.90 -5.64
C VAL A 295 5.43 -0.49 -5.55
N PRO A 296 4.53 -1.07 -6.38
CA PRO A 296 3.15 -0.58 -6.52
C PRO A 296 2.35 -0.52 -5.21
N ILE A 297 2.51 -1.53 -4.35
CA ILE A 297 1.80 -1.60 -3.06
C ILE A 297 2.21 -0.46 -2.11
N LEU A 298 3.49 -0.10 -2.08
CA LEU A 298 3.98 1.02 -1.27
C LEU A 298 3.51 2.36 -1.85
N ARG A 299 3.55 2.51 -3.18
CA ARG A 299 3.02 3.72 -3.85
C ARG A 299 1.56 3.95 -3.55
N TRP A 300 0.75 2.89 -3.63
CA TRP A 300 -0.67 2.98 -3.34
C TRP A 300 -0.92 3.43 -1.90
N LYS A 301 -0.26 2.80 -0.93
CA LYS A 301 -0.39 3.17 0.49
C LYS A 301 0.05 4.59 0.78
N LEU A 302 1.16 5.04 0.20
CA LEU A 302 1.63 6.42 0.34
C LEU A 302 0.62 7.42 -0.24
N LEU A 303 0.01 7.12 -1.38
CA LEU A 303 -1.06 7.97 -1.94
C LEU A 303 -2.31 8.01 -1.07
N GLU A 304 -2.65 6.88 -0.44
CA GLU A 304 -3.80 6.76 0.45
C GLU A 304 -3.58 7.51 1.77
N ASP A 305 -2.45 7.29 2.43
CA ASP A 305 -2.06 7.99 3.66
C ASP A 305 -1.95 9.50 3.42
N HIS A 306 -1.36 9.91 2.28
CA HIS A 306 -1.34 11.32 1.87
C HIS A 306 -2.76 11.88 1.72
N ALA A 307 -3.62 11.21 0.96
CA ALA A 307 -4.99 11.65 0.72
C ALA A 307 -5.81 11.78 2.01
N GLN A 308 -5.63 10.86 2.97
CA GLN A 308 -6.29 10.93 4.28
C GLN A 308 -5.84 12.14 5.09
N ARG A 309 -4.54 12.44 5.12
CA ARG A 309 -3.96 13.58 5.87
C ARG A 309 -4.31 14.93 5.26
N SER A 310 -4.27 15.00 3.93
CA SER A 310 -4.71 16.14 3.13
C SER A 310 -6.16 16.51 3.38
N MET A 311 -7.07 15.52 3.40
CA MET A 311 -8.50 15.75 3.66
C MET A 311 -8.78 16.31 5.07
N HIS A 312 -8.01 15.90 6.09
CA HIS A 312 -8.23 16.38 7.45
C HIS A 312 -7.78 17.84 7.63
N THR A 313 -6.73 18.26 6.92
CA THR A 313 -6.17 19.61 7.04
C THR A 313 -7.09 20.69 6.44
N LEU A 314 -7.90 20.34 5.43
CA LEU A 314 -8.78 21.25 4.70
C LEU A 314 -10.13 21.53 5.39
N CYS A 315 -10.55 20.70 6.35
CA CYS A 315 -11.91 20.76 6.93
C CYS A 315 -12.06 21.68 8.15
N ASP A 316 -10.98 22.15 8.79
CA ASP A 316 -11.06 22.69 10.15
C ASP A 316 -11.17 24.24 10.29
N ALA A 317 -11.26 25.00 9.20
CA ALA A 317 -11.88 26.34 9.10
C ALA A 317 -11.39 27.07 7.82
N PRO A 318 -12.27 27.71 7.02
CA PRO A 318 -11.83 28.51 5.89
C PRO A 318 -11.23 29.83 6.36
N LEU A 319 -10.03 30.15 5.85
CA LEU A 319 -9.52 31.51 5.81
C LEU A 319 -10.32 32.29 4.75
N ALA A 320 -10.48 33.60 4.92
CA ALA A 320 -11.14 34.42 3.89
C ALA A 320 -10.35 34.31 2.57
N GLY A 321 -10.93 33.76 1.50
CA GLY A 321 -10.27 33.63 0.19
C GLY A 321 -9.69 32.24 -0.17
N THR A 322 -9.85 31.22 0.68
CA THR A 322 -9.55 29.81 0.35
C THR A 322 -10.65 29.15 -0.47
N VAL A 323 -10.27 28.33 -1.46
CA VAL A 323 -11.17 27.53 -2.29
C VAL A 323 -11.24 26.12 -1.70
N LEU A 324 -12.44 25.67 -1.31
CA LEU A 324 -12.63 24.36 -0.65
C LEU A 324 -13.08 23.29 -1.64
N TRP A 325 -12.55 22.07 -1.47
CA TRP A 325 -13.10 20.90 -2.15
C TRP A 325 -14.52 20.62 -1.65
N SER A 326 -15.43 20.33 -2.59
CA SER A 326 -16.78 19.85 -2.31
C SER A 326 -16.99 18.53 -3.03
N ASP A 327 -17.74 17.60 -2.42
CA ASP A 327 -18.08 16.31 -3.05
C ASP A 327 -18.90 16.47 -4.34
N THR A 328 -19.50 17.66 -4.58
CA THR A 328 -20.13 18.01 -5.85
C THR A 328 -19.16 18.07 -7.02
N LEU A 329 -17.86 18.24 -6.75
CA LEU A 329 -16.77 18.28 -7.73
C LEU A 329 -16.19 16.88 -8.02
N SER A 330 -16.71 15.83 -7.39
CA SER A 330 -16.27 14.47 -7.65
C SER A 330 -16.71 14.00 -9.04
N THR A 331 -15.74 13.52 -9.82
CA THR A 331 -15.96 12.79 -11.07
C THR A 331 -16.38 11.33 -10.85
N GLN A 332 -16.36 10.90 -9.58
CA GLN A 332 -16.45 9.52 -9.10
C GLN A 332 -15.33 8.61 -9.63
N VAL A 333 -14.28 9.17 -10.21
CA VAL A 333 -13.06 8.45 -10.55
C VAL A 333 -12.03 8.76 -9.47
N ALA A 334 -11.88 7.86 -8.49
CA ALA A 334 -11.12 8.12 -7.26
C ALA A 334 -9.69 8.62 -7.49
N ARG A 335 -9.04 8.20 -8.59
CA ARG A 335 -7.71 8.71 -8.95
C ARG A 335 -7.75 10.19 -9.36
N MET A 336 -8.74 10.60 -10.14
CA MET A 336 -8.87 11.98 -10.63
C MET A 336 -9.34 12.90 -9.50
N ASP A 337 -10.28 12.46 -8.66
CA ASP A 337 -10.69 13.22 -7.48
C ASP A 337 -9.52 13.50 -6.52
N ARG A 338 -8.56 12.57 -6.38
CA ARG A 338 -7.32 12.82 -5.63
C ARG A 338 -6.45 13.88 -6.28
N HIS A 339 -6.36 13.89 -7.62
CA HIS A 339 -5.62 14.92 -8.34
C HIS A 339 -6.28 16.30 -8.16
N HIS A 340 -7.61 16.39 -8.29
CA HIS A 340 -8.32 17.64 -8.07
C HIS A 340 -8.11 18.19 -6.67
N LYS A 341 -8.34 17.37 -5.62
CA LYS A 341 -8.10 17.77 -4.22
C LYS A 341 -6.71 18.36 -4.01
N LYS A 342 -5.69 17.79 -4.65
CA LYS A 342 -4.32 18.32 -4.58
C LYS A 342 -4.16 19.67 -5.26
N LEU A 343 -4.81 19.90 -6.40
CA LEU A 343 -4.83 21.23 -7.03
C LEU A 343 -5.45 22.28 -6.10
N PHE A 344 -6.54 21.95 -5.40
CA PHE A 344 -7.13 22.84 -4.38
C PHE A 344 -6.15 23.14 -3.24
N GLU A 345 -5.39 22.16 -2.76
CA GLU A 345 -4.35 22.39 -1.74
C GLU A 345 -3.26 23.34 -2.21
N ILE A 346 -2.73 23.14 -3.42
CA ILE A 346 -1.67 23.99 -3.97
C ILE A 346 -2.20 25.42 -4.14
N ALA A 347 -3.43 25.58 -4.63
CA ALA A 347 -4.05 26.88 -4.78
C ALA A 347 -4.29 27.59 -3.44
N ASN A 348 -4.72 26.87 -2.42
CA ASN A 348 -4.88 27.44 -1.08
C ASN A 348 -3.53 27.89 -0.50
N ALA A 349 -2.46 27.14 -0.74
CA ALA A 349 -1.11 27.55 -0.34
C ALA A 349 -0.67 28.84 -1.06
N ILE A 350 -0.99 29.00 -2.35
CA ILE A 350 -0.72 30.23 -3.11
C ILE A 350 -1.51 31.40 -2.51
N ALA A 351 -2.82 31.23 -2.30
CA ALA A 351 -3.68 32.27 -1.73
C ALA A 351 -3.19 32.74 -0.36
N GLU A 352 -2.81 31.81 0.51
CA GLU A 352 -2.29 32.11 1.84
C GLU A 352 -0.96 32.89 1.79
N ASN A 353 -0.02 32.47 0.93
CA ASN A 353 1.27 33.15 0.79
C ASN A 353 1.11 34.57 0.23
N LEU A 354 0.16 34.78 -0.69
CA LEU A 354 -0.17 36.11 -1.21
C LEU A 354 -0.77 37.03 -0.13
N GLN A 355 -1.63 36.47 0.73
CA GLN A 355 -2.24 37.22 1.84
C GLN A 355 -1.20 37.64 2.88
N HIS A 356 -0.32 36.73 3.30
CA HIS A 356 0.71 36.99 4.31
C HIS A 356 1.90 37.80 3.78
N GLY A 357 1.90 38.16 2.49
CA GLY A 357 2.96 38.97 1.89
C GLY A 357 4.29 38.24 1.80
N ALA A 358 4.25 36.93 1.53
CA ALA A 358 5.44 36.13 1.27
C ALA A 358 6.30 36.75 0.16
N ASP A 359 7.60 36.50 0.20
CA ASP A 359 8.51 37.02 -0.80
C ASP A 359 8.26 36.39 -2.17
N ARG A 360 8.70 37.10 -3.21
CA ARG A 360 8.46 36.73 -4.61
C ARG A 360 9.06 35.38 -5.00
N GLN A 361 10.15 34.96 -4.37
CA GLN A 361 10.80 33.67 -4.64
C GLN A 361 9.96 32.52 -4.09
N SER A 362 9.43 32.67 -2.87
CA SER A 362 8.50 31.71 -2.25
C SER A 362 7.23 31.52 -3.10
N ILE A 363 6.61 32.63 -3.54
CA ILE A 363 5.42 32.56 -4.40
C ILE A 363 5.75 31.92 -5.76
N SER A 364 6.91 32.25 -6.35
CA SER A 364 7.34 31.65 -7.62
C SER A 364 7.51 30.12 -7.52
N HIS A 365 7.99 29.62 -6.39
CA HIS A 365 8.21 28.19 -6.18
C HIS A 365 6.88 27.42 -6.10
N ILE A 366 5.90 27.97 -5.40
CA ILE A 366 4.57 27.35 -5.26
C ILE A 366 3.81 27.41 -6.59
N PHE A 367 3.96 28.50 -7.37
CA PHE A 367 3.39 28.56 -8.72
C PHE A 367 4.01 27.57 -9.69
N ALA A 368 5.31 27.31 -9.60
CA ALA A 368 5.95 26.26 -10.39
C ALA A 368 5.33 24.89 -10.06
N ALA A 369 5.11 24.60 -8.76
CA ALA A 369 4.44 23.39 -8.33
C ALA A 369 3.00 23.28 -8.88
N LEU A 370 2.25 24.39 -8.95
CA LEU A 370 0.92 24.39 -9.58
C LEU A 370 1.00 24.01 -11.06
N VAL A 371 1.88 24.66 -11.83
CA VAL A 371 2.04 24.39 -13.28
C VAL A 371 2.43 22.92 -13.52
N ASP A 372 3.42 22.42 -12.78
CA ASP A 372 3.90 21.05 -12.93
C ASP A 372 2.81 20.03 -12.56
N TYR A 373 2.06 20.28 -11.49
CA TYR A 373 1.00 19.39 -11.07
C TYR A 373 -0.20 19.40 -12.02
N THR A 374 -0.53 20.56 -12.59
CA THR A 374 -1.55 20.68 -13.64
C THR A 374 -1.19 19.87 -14.88
N ASP A 375 0.05 19.97 -15.40
CA ASP A 375 0.49 19.16 -16.56
C ASP A 375 0.46 17.66 -16.23
N TYR A 376 0.92 17.26 -15.04
CA TYR A 376 0.83 15.88 -14.59
C TYR A 376 -0.62 15.37 -14.55
N HIS A 377 -1.53 16.14 -13.96
CA HIS A 377 -2.94 15.78 -13.84
C HIS A 377 -3.60 15.62 -15.20
N PHE A 378 -3.44 16.60 -16.09
CA PHE A 378 -4.00 16.56 -17.45
C PHE A 378 -3.48 15.38 -18.25
N ARG A 379 -2.18 15.07 -18.18
CA ARG A 379 -1.62 13.87 -18.83
C ARG A 379 -2.22 12.58 -18.29
N ALA A 380 -2.37 12.46 -16.98
CA ALA A 380 -2.93 11.27 -16.36
C ALA A 380 -4.39 11.06 -16.77
N GLU A 381 -5.16 12.14 -16.86
CA GLU A 381 -6.55 12.11 -17.29
C GLU A 381 -6.69 11.76 -18.78
N GLU A 382 -5.90 12.39 -19.64
CA GLU A 382 -5.87 12.09 -21.07
C GLU A 382 -5.46 10.65 -21.36
N GLN A 383 -4.49 10.11 -20.59
CA GLN A 383 -4.11 8.70 -20.68
C GLN A 383 -5.27 7.79 -20.27
N LEU A 384 -6.01 8.16 -19.22
CA LEU A 384 -7.18 7.42 -18.77
C LEU A 384 -8.27 7.44 -19.86
N MET A 385 -8.65 8.63 -20.33
CA MET A 385 -9.60 8.81 -21.44
C MET A 385 -9.19 8.04 -22.70
N ALA A 386 -7.90 8.05 -23.07
CA ALA A 386 -7.39 7.30 -24.21
C ALA A 386 -7.53 5.79 -24.02
N SER A 387 -7.23 5.28 -22.82
CA SER A 387 -7.33 3.83 -22.54
C SER A 387 -8.75 3.27 -22.64
N TYR A 388 -9.77 4.12 -22.44
CA TYR A 388 -11.19 3.77 -22.55
C TYR A 388 -11.86 4.31 -23.82
N ASN A 389 -11.08 4.83 -24.79
CA ASN A 389 -11.57 5.38 -26.05
C ASN A 389 -12.66 6.46 -25.88
N TYR A 390 -12.44 7.42 -24.96
CA TYR A 390 -13.37 8.51 -24.73
C TYR A 390 -13.57 9.36 -26.02
N PRO A 391 -14.81 9.51 -26.52
CA PRO A 391 -15.06 10.12 -27.83
C PRO A 391 -14.60 11.57 -27.97
N ALA A 392 -14.64 12.35 -26.88
CA ALA A 392 -14.31 13.77 -26.89
C ALA A 392 -12.88 14.09 -26.43
N LEU A 393 -11.97 13.10 -26.37
CA LEU A 393 -10.58 13.28 -25.92
C LEU A 393 -9.84 14.40 -26.67
N ALA A 394 -10.03 14.52 -27.99
CA ALA A 394 -9.35 15.55 -28.78
C ALA A 394 -9.79 16.97 -28.37
N GLN A 395 -11.08 17.16 -28.09
CA GLN A 395 -11.62 18.43 -27.60
C GLN A 395 -11.11 18.71 -26.19
N HIS A 396 -11.08 17.69 -25.33
CA HIS A 396 -10.58 17.79 -23.96
C HIS A 396 -9.11 18.27 -23.93
N ARG A 397 -8.26 17.68 -24.77
CA ARG A 397 -6.85 18.10 -24.97
C ARG A 397 -6.70 19.58 -25.34
N CYS A 398 -7.54 20.07 -26.24
CA CYS A 398 -7.53 21.49 -26.59
C CYS A 398 -7.87 22.37 -25.39
N ARG A 399 -8.83 21.95 -24.55
CA ARG A 399 -9.19 22.68 -23.33
C ARG A 399 -8.05 22.68 -22.31
N HIS A 400 -7.40 21.54 -22.07
CA HIS A 400 -6.22 21.46 -21.22
C HIS A 400 -5.10 22.39 -21.68
N ALA A 401 -4.79 22.43 -22.98
CA ALA A 401 -3.76 23.31 -23.53
C ALA A 401 -4.07 24.79 -23.28
N GLU A 402 -5.34 25.18 -23.37
CA GLU A 402 -5.80 26.54 -23.04
C GLU A 402 -5.63 26.83 -21.54
N LEU A 403 -6.09 25.92 -20.68
CA LEU A 403 -5.99 26.05 -19.22
C LEU A 403 -4.54 26.15 -18.75
N SER A 404 -3.64 25.32 -19.30
CA SER A 404 -2.20 25.39 -19.00
C SER A 404 -1.60 26.74 -19.41
N SER A 405 -2.04 27.28 -20.56
CA SER A 405 -1.58 28.60 -21.03
C SER A 405 -2.05 29.72 -20.11
N GLN A 406 -3.29 29.65 -19.59
CA GLN A 406 -3.84 30.62 -18.66
C GLN A 406 -3.08 30.64 -17.32
N VAL A 407 -2.75 29.47 -16.75
CA VAL A 407 -1.97 29.39 -15.49
C VAL A 407 -0.56 29.94 -15.68
N CYS A 408 0.09 29.65 -16.81
CA CYS A 408 1.41 30.20 -17.12
C CYS A 408 1.36 31.72 -17.29
N ALA A 409 0.36 32.24 -18.01
CA ALA A 409 0.18 33.68 -18.19
C ALA A 409 -0.09 34.39 -16.85
N TYR A 410 -0.88 33.78 -15.97
CA TYR A 410 -1.15 34.31 -14.64
C TYR A 410 0.13 34.36 -13.79
N ARG A 411 0.92 33.28 -13.77
CA ARG A 411 2.23 33.24 -13.12
C ARG A 411 3.12 34.38 -13.62
N ASP A 412 3.22 34.55 -14.93
CA ASP A 412 4.13 35.54 -15.53
C ASP A 412 3.68 36.98 -15.23
N ALA A 413 2.38 37.26 -15.25
CA ALA A 413 1.83 38.56 -14.85
C ALA A 413 2.07 38.87 -13.36
N LEU A 414 1.92 37.87 -12.50
CA LEU A 414 2.16 37.99 -11.07
C LEU A 414 3.64 38.22 -10.77
N LEU A 415 4.53 37.46 -11.42
CA LEU A 415 5.97 37.70 -11.35
C LEU A 415 6.31 39.09 -11.89
N ALA A 416 5.72 39.55 -12.99
CA ALA A 416 5.99 40.90 -13.50
C ALA A 416 5.52 42.05 -12.58
N GLY A 417 4.83 41.75 -11.47
CA GLY A 417 4.27 42.77 -10.57
C GLY A 417 3.11 43.53 -11.18
N GLN A 418 2.48 42.97 -12.23
CA GLN A 418 1.40 43.59 -12.99
C GLN A 418 0.00 43.27 -12.42
N MET A 419 -0.07 42.50 -11.34
CA MET A 419 -1.33 42.14 -10.69
C MET A 419 -1.71 43.20 -9.65
N ALA A 420 -2.91 43.77 -9.80
CA ALA A 420 -3.41 44.87 -8.99
C ALA A 420 -4.08 44.45 -7.67
N ASP A 421 -4.38 43.16 -7.46
CA ASP A 421 -5.21 42.71 -6.33
C ASP A 421 -4.78 41.32 -5.81
N LYS A 422 -4.55 41.22 -4.49
CA LYS A 422 -4.21 39.98 -3.77
C LYS A 422 -5.39 39.00 -3.72
N ASP A 423 -6.63 39.50 -3.84
CA ASP A 423 -7.86 38.68 -3.85
C ASP A 423 -8.24 38.18 -5.25
N SER A 424 -7.39 38.41 -6.26
CA SER A 424 -7.66 38.01 -7.64
C SER A 424 -7.37 36.54 -7.93
N PHE A 425 -6.45 35.90 -7.20
CA PHE A 425 -6.04 34.52 -7.48
C PHE A 425 -7.12 33.50 -7.15
N GLY A 426 -7.78 33.62 -5.98
CA GLY A 426 -8.85 32.71 -5.59
C GLY A 426 -9.98 32.66 -6.62
N ARG A 427 -10.42 33.83 -7.11
CA ARG A 427 -11.45 33.95 -8.16
C ARG A 427 -10.98 33.39 -9.50
N PHE A 428 -9.73 33.63 -9.88
CA PHE A 428 -9.14 33.04 -11.08
C PHE A 428 -9.13 31.51 -10.97
N PHE A 429 -8.62 30.97 -9.87
CA PHE A 429 -8.48 29.53 -9.67
C PHE A 429 -9.85 28.83 -9.57
N GLU A 430 -10.82 29.45 -8.89
CA GLU A 430 -12.20 28.96 -8.83
C GLU A 430 -12.81 28.88 -10.24
N ALA A 431 -12.77 29.98 -11.01
CA ALA A 431 -13.25 29.97 -12.40
C ALA A 431 -12.46 28.99 -13.29
N TRP A 432 -11.17 28.81 -13.04
CA TRP A 432 -10.31 27.96 -13.85
C TRP A 432 -10.52 26.46 -13.59
N LEU A 433 -10.47 26.02 -12.33
CA LEU A 433 -10.55 24.59 -11.98
C LEU A 433 -11.98 24.11 -11.75
N VAL A 434 -12.81 24.89 -11.05
CA VAL A 434 -14.18 24.44 -10.72
C VAL A 434 -15.02 24.33 -11.99
N GLU A 435 -14.98 25.34 -12.85
CA GLU A 435 -15.71 25.29 -14.13
C GLU A 435 -15.20 24.16 -15.00
N HIS A 436 -13.88 23.95 -15.06
CA HIS A 436 -13.31 22.84 -15.83
C HIS A 436 -13.79 21.46 -15.35
N ILE A 437 -13.75 21.22 -14.03
CA ILE A 437 -14.21 19.95 -13.45
C ILE A 437 -15.69 19.73 -13.75
N MET A 438 -16.50 20.77 -13.56
CA MET A 438 -17.95 20.70 -13.72
C MET A 438 -18.37 20.54 -15.18
N ASP A 439 -17.72 21.26 -16.08
CA ASP A 439 -18.12 21.32 -17.49
C ASP A 439 -17.46 20.22 -18.33
N GLU A 440 -16.23 19.81 -18.03
CA GLU A 440 -15.51 18.81 -18.83
C GLU A 440 -15.31 17.50 -18.07
N ASP A 441 -14.79 17.52 -16.84
CA ASP A 441 -14.32 16.30 -16.18
C ASP A 441 -15.46 15.38 -15.77
N HIS A 442 -16.59 15.96 -15.37
CA HIS A 442 -17.83 15.22 -15.13
C HIS A 442 -18.28 14.44 -16.37
N LYS A 443 -18.04 14.96 -17.59
CA LYS A 443 -18.45 14.28 -18.83
C LYS A 443 -17.70 12.97 -19.03
N TYR A 444 -16.38 12.93 -18.79
CA TYR A 444 -15.64 11.66 -18.86
C TYR A 444 -15.93 10.79 -17.64
N GLY A 445 -16.15 11.38 -16.45
CA GLY A 445 -16.52 10.66 -15.25
C GLY A 445 -17.77 9.81 -15.49
N VAL A 446 -18.85 10.42 -15.98
CA VAL A 446 -20.09 9.71 -16.36
C VAL A 446 -19.82 8.58 -17.36
N PHE A 447 -19.00 8.83 -18.38
CA PHE A 447 -18.65 7.83 -19.39
C PHE A 447 -17.87 6.64 -18.80
N LEU A 448 -16.86 6.90 -17.97
CA LEU A 448 -16.03 5.86 -17.35
C LEU A 448 -16.80 5.05 -16.30
N ASN A 449 -17.67 5.72 -15.53
CA ASN A 449 -18.58 5.08 -14.59
C ASN A 449 -19.52 4.11 -15.32
N ALA A 450 -20.04 4.48 -16.50
CA ALA A 450 -20.84 3.57 -17.32
C ALA A 450 -20.07 2.34 -17.82
N MET A 451 -18.74 2.40 -17.85
CA MET A 451 -17.84 1.27 -18.16
C MET A 451 -17.37 0.50 -16.91
N GLY A 452 -17.92 0.79 -15.73
CA GLY A 452 -17.58 0.09 -14.49
C GLY A 452 -16.35 0.62 -13.75
N VAL A 453 -15.80 1.76 -14.17
CA VAL A 453 -14.68 2.41 -13.49
C VAL A 453 -15.23 3.34 -12.41
N TYR A 454 -15.43 2.82 -11.20
CA TYR A 454 -15.94 3.59 -10.06
C TYR A 454 -14.87 3.87 -9.00
N GLY A 455 -15.07 4.94 -8.24
CA GLY A 455 -14.37 5.19 -6.99
C GLY A 455 -14.76 4.20 -5.88
N ALA A 456 -13.92 4.07 -4.86
CA ALA A 456 -14.01 3.09 -3.77
C ALA A 456 -15.25 3.21 -2.85
N CYS A 457 -16.30 3.93 -3.24
CA CYS A 457 -17.50 4.12 -2.42
C CYS A 457 -18.80 4.21 -3.25
N ALA A 458 -18.96 3.37 -4.28
CA ALA A 458 -20.20 3.27 -5.06
C ALA A 458 -20.83 1.88 -5.06
N VAL A 459 -20.68 1.13 -3.95
CA VAL A 459 -21.63 0.04 -3.65
C VAL A 459 -22.81 0.67 -2.93
N PRO A 460 -24.07 0.43 -3.35
CA PRO A 460 -25.23 0.79 -2.53
C PRO A 460 -25.14 0.01 -1.22
N CYS A 461 -24.59 0.64 -0.19
CA CYS A 461 -24.52 0.06 1.15
C CYS A 461 -25.94 0.13 1.72
N THR A 462 -26.60 -1.03 1.82
CA THR A 462 -27.96 -1.21 2.35
C THR A 462 -28.10 -0.85 3.84
N VAL A 463 -27.05 -0.36 4.48
CA VAL A 463 -26.95 -0.18 5.94
C VAL A 463 -27.20 1.27 6.40
N CYS A 464 -27.26 2.25 5.49
CA CYS A 464 -27.45 3.67 5.89
C CYS A 464 -28.86 4.25 5.70
N THR A 465 -29.85 3.49 5.23
CA THR A 465 -31.23 3.98 5.03
C THR A 465 -32.14 3.88 6.26
N SER A 466 -31.66 4.23 7.46
CA SER A 466 -32.54 4.27 8.66
C SER A 466 -32.40 5.48 9.58
N GLN A 467 -31.63 6.52 9.23
CA GLN A 467 -31.56 7.74 10.05
C GLN A 467 -31.53 9.03 9.22
N SER A 468 -32.64 9.35 8.55
CA SER A 468 -33.09 10.73 8.32
C SER A 468 -34.44 10.73 7.58
N ARG A 469 -35.49 10.20 8.22
CA ARG A 469 -36.88 10.59 7.88
C ARG A 469 -37.40 11.48 9.00
N ASN A 470 -37.38 12.78 8.72
CA ASN A 470 -38.19 13.88 9.27
C ASN A 470 -37.49 15.14 8.73
N SER A 471 -38.09 16.03 7.94
CA SER A 471 -39.43 16.60 8.07
C SER A 471 -39.72 17.48 6.86
N TRP A 472 -40.59 17.09 5.93
CA TRP A 472 -41.31 18.03 5.04
C TRP A 472 -42.56 17.33 4.48
N VAL A 473 -43.68 17.42 5.20
CA VAL A 473 -45.02 17.17 4.65
C VAL A 473 -45.98 18.21 5.22
N THR A 474 -46.26 19.20 4.37
CA THR A 474 -47.52 19.92 4.17
C THR A 474 -48.54 19.91 5.31
N GLY A 475 -48.76 21.09 5.90
CA GLY A 475 -49.95 21.38 6.68
C GLY A 475 -51.19 21.39 5.79
N ALA A 476 -52.08 20.42 6.01
CA ALA A 476 -53.47 20.49 5.60
C ALA A 476 -54.33 20.47 6.88
N VAL A 477 -55.02 21.59 7.10
CA VAL A 477 -55.98 21.83 8.16
C VAL A 477 -57.24 21.01 7.89
N SER A 478 -57.74 20.26 8.87
CA SER A 478 -59.16 19.86 8.99
C SER A 478 -59.47 19.43 10.42
N LEU A 479 -60.45 20.10 11.02
CA LEU A 479 -60.94 20.00 12.40
C LEU A 479 -61.88 18.78 12.64
N PRO A 480 -62.25 18.48 13.90
CA PRO A 480 -62.63 17.13 14.35
C PRO A 480 -64.15 16.91 14.46
N SER A 481 -64.55 15.65 14.35
CA SER A 481 -65.72 15.01 15.01
C SER A 481 -65.58 13.51 14.76
N GLY A 482 -65.90 12.56 15.62
CA GLY A 482 -66.63 12.52 16.87
C GLY A 482 -67.25 11.12 16.96
N ARG A 483 -67.21 10.53 18.16
CA ARG A 483 -68.09 9.46 18.70
C ARG A 483 -67.88 7.99 18.28
N THR A 484 -67.55 7.20 19.32
CA THR A 484 -68.22 5.96 19.84
C THR A 484 -68.66 4.92 18.81
N ARG A 485 -68.23 3.67 18.92
CA ARG A 485 -68.41 2.73 20.03
C ARG A 485 -67.35 1.64 20.01
#